data_AF-A0A2K1IIP4-F1
#
_entry.id   AF-A0A2K1IIP4-F1
#
_cell.length_a   1.000
_cell.length_b   1.000
_cell.length_c   1.000
_cell.angle_alpha   90.00
_cell.angle_beta   90.00
_cell.angle_gamma   90.00
#
_symmetry.space_group_name_H-M   'P 1'
#
loop_
_entity.id
_entity.type
_entity.pdbx_description
1 polymer ?
#
loop_
_entity_poly.entity_id
_entity_poly.type
_entity_poly.pdbx_seq_one_letter_code
_entity_poly.pdbx_strand_id
1 'polypeptide(L)'
;MLKRMTITLLAHRPMYSISPSSSVLLSNVVRNSLFLPIGGEQLGIGRGSHLNVFEGSRRLFLSQRNASSTSREGLADVMRVKEALESETGIGKDEALDCVREEDHEASKHKAKLEGGLYLVATPIGNLEDMTFRAVRVLKSAEVILAEDTRHSARLLQHYNITTPMMSYHKFNEFARRDAIIQRLKLGGILALISDAGMPGISDPGTELVKACVESNVRVHPVPGASAVITALVASGLPTEVFTFVGFLPTQATSRRKILASASKQTATQIFYVSPHKLNKTLDDCVSAFGPSRHCVVAREMTKFHEEFWRGTLQQARKEFEERNPRGEMTLVIEGLSESAADELPTEEDVKAELRALLDSGVSPSEASRQVVEGTGMRRKMVYALALKLSKTE
;
A
#
# COMPACT_ATOMS: atom_id res chain seq x y z
N MET A 1 9.00 -11.66 -30.23
CA MET A 1 10.14 -12.32 -29.59
C MET A 1 9.76 -12.64 -28.13
N LEU A 2 9.02 -13.73 -27.89
CA LEU A 2 8.67 -14.18 -26.55
C LEU A 2 9.68 -15.24 -26.10
N LYS A 3 10.50 -14.93 -25.09
CA LYS A 3 11.37 -15.91 -24.43
C LYS A 3 10.49 -16.83 -23.57
N ARG A 4 10.46 -18.12 -23.93
CA ARG A 4 9.98 -19.20 -23.06
C ARG A 4 11.02 -19.40 -21.96
N MET A 5 10.61 -19.27 -20.70
CA MET A 5 11.41 -19.72 -19.56
C MET A 5 10.93 -21.12 -19.15
N THR A 6 11.80 -22.10 -19.33
CA THR A 6 11.64 -23.48 -18.88
C THR A 6 12.04 -23.56 -17.42
N ILE A 7 11.16 -24.04 -16.54
CA ILE A 7 11.51 -24.39 -15.15
C ILE A 7 11.50 -25.92 -15.04
N THR A 8 12.70 -26.47 -14.82
CA THR A 8 12.94 -27.87 -14.47
C THR A 8 12.97 -27.98 -12.95
N LEU A 9 12.13 -28.84 -12.36
CA LEU A 9 12.17 -29.12 -10.91
C LEU A 9 12.62 -30.57 -10.68
N LEU A 10 13.83 -30.71 -10.14
CA LEU A 10 14.42 -31.93 -9.60
C LEU A 10 13.77 -32.26 -8.24
N ALA A 11 13.22 -33.47 -8.11
CA ALA A 11 12.65 -33.96 -6.86
C ALA A 11 13.71 -34.70 -6.02
N HIS A 12 14.02 -34.18 -4.83
CA HIS A 12 14.67 -34.93 -3.75
C HIS A 12 13.61 -35.40 -2.73
N ARG A 13 13.66 -36.69 -2.40
CA ARG A 13 12.80 -37.37 -1.42
C ARG A 13 13.19 -36.97 0.03
N PRO A 14 12.24 -37.08 0.97
CA PRO A 14 12.57 -37.58 2.30
C PRO A 14 11.86 -38.90 2.62
N MET A 15 12.63 -39.83 3.20
CA MET A 15 12.15 -40.99 3.95
C MET A 15 11.71 -40.53 5.34
N TYR A 16 10.48 -40.85 5.76
CA TYR A 16 10.14 -41.20 7.15
C TYR A 16 8.90 -42.11 7.17
N SER A 17 8.98 -43.15 8.00
CA SER A 17 8.05 -44.26 8.17
C SER A 17 6.92 -43.93 9.13
N ILE A 18 5.66 -44.15 8.73
CA ILE A 18 4.49 -44.28 9.64
C ILE A 18 3.59 -45.42 9.11
N SER A 19 3.14 -46.29 10.01
CA SER A 19 2.32 -47.50 9.80
C SER A 19 0.85 -47.20 9.43
N PRO A 20 0.06 -48.20 8.95
CA PRO A 20 -0.98 -47.97 7.95
C PRO A 20 -2.39 -47.85 8.53
N SER A 21 -3.03 -46.71 8.33
CA SER A 21 -4.49 -46.59 8.23
C SER A 21 -4.86 -45.23 7.65
N SER A 22 -5.63 -45.27 6.56
CA SER A 22 -6.17 -44.14 5.79
C SER A 22 -5.20 -43.55 4.74
N SER A 23 -5.32 -44.06 3.52
CA SER A 23 -4.63 -43.57 2.32
C SER A 23 -5.05 -42.14 1.98
N VAL A 24 -4.10 -41.22 2.08
CA VAL A 24 -4.09 -39.91 1.43
C VAL A 24 -3.76 -40.11 -0.05
N LEU A 25 -4.59 -39.64 -0.97
CA LEU A 25 -4.23 -39.52 -2.39
C LEU A 25 -4.24 -38.06 -2.81
N LEU A 26 -3.07 -37.63 -3.30
CA LEU A 26 -2.77 -36.32 -3.84
C LEU A 26 -3.67 -35.98 -5.04
N SER A 27 -4.18 -34.75 -5.07
CA SER A 27 -4.80 -34.15 -6.25
C SER A 27 -3.73 -33.70 -7.25
N ASN A 28 -3.37 -34.59 -8.18
CA ASN A 28 -2.78 -34.20 -9.46
C ASN A 28 -3.91 -33.89 -10.44
N VAL A 29 -4.25 -32.61 -10.63
CA VAL A 29 -5.14 -32.20 -11.72
C VAL A 29 -4.33 -32.13 -13.00
N VAL A 30 -4.32 -33.26 -13.72
CA VAL A 30 -3.89 -33.35 -15.11
C VAL A 30 -4.85 -32.52 -15.97
N ARG A 31 -4.31 -31.64 -16.81
CA ARG A 31 -5.01 -31.08 -17.96
C ARG A 31 -5.44 -32.22 -18.87
N ASN A 32 -6.69 -32.66 -18.78
CA ASN A 32 -7.55 -33.08 -19.88
C ASN A 32 -8.91 -33.53 -19.33
N SER A 33 -9.94 -33.34 -20.16
CA SER A 33 -11.36 -33.55 -19.91
C SER A 33 -11.66 -34.85 -19.15
N LEU A 34 -12.38 -34.75 -18.03
CA LEU A 34 -12.96 -35.93 -17.36
C LEU A 34 -14.23 -36.35 -18.12
N PHE A 35 -14.27 -37.60 -18.59
CA PHE A 35 -15.48 -38.27 -19.04
C PHE A 35 -15.91 -39.25 -17.95
N LEU A 36 -17.15 -39.13 -17.47
CA LEU A 36 -17.78 -40.12 -16.62
C LEU A 36 -18.84 -40.87 -17.44
N PRO A 37 -18.86 -42.22 -17.42
CA PRO A 37 -19.90 -42.97 -18.11
C PRO A 37 -21.14 -43.04 -17.20
N ILE A 38 -22.23 -42.41 -17.64
CA ILE A 38 -23.57 -42.59 -17.04
C ILE A 38 -24.49 -42.98 -18.19
N GLY A 39 -25.12 -44.16 -18.11
CA GLY A 39 -26.31 -44.49 -18.92
C GLY A 39 -26.19 -44.47 -20.45
N GLY A 40 -24.99 -44.51 -21.03
CA GLY A 40 -24.81 -44.66 -22.49
C GLY A 40 -24.82 -43.37 -23.33
N GLU A 41 -24.86 -42.18 -22.73
CA GLU A 41 -24.67 -40.91 -23.45
C GLU A 41 -23.52 -40.06 -22.87
N GLN A 42 -22.74 -39.43 -23.77
CA GLN A 42 -21.59 -38.58 -23.41
C GLN A 42 -22.05 -37.14 -23.12
N LEU A 43 -21.96 -36.71 -21.86
CA LEU A 43 -22.16 -35.31 -21.45
C LEU A 43 -20.81 -34.64 -21.19
N GLY A 44 -20.49 -33.60 -21.97
CA GLY A 44 -19.27 -32.81 -21.82
C GLY A 44 -19.47 -31.64 -20.87
N ILE A 45 -18.69 -31.57 -19.78
CA ILE A 45 -18.69 -30.43 -18.85
C ILE A 45 -17.74 -29.35 -19.39
N GLY A 46 -18.29 -28.17 -19.71
CA GLY A 46 -17.52 -27.00 -20.15
C GLY A 46 -16.59 -26.43 -19.08
N ARG A 47 -15.53 -25.72 -19.50
CA ARG A 47 -14.52 -25.12 -18.62
C ARG A 47 -15.16 -24.19 -17.57
N GLY A 48 -14.89 -24.43 -16.29
CA GLY A 48 -15.20 -23.50 -15.19
C GLY A 48 -15.88 -24.12 -13.96
N SER A 49 -16.31 -25.38 -14.04
CA SER A 49 -17.00 -26.07 -12.95
C SER A 49 -16.05 -26.97 -12.16
N HIS A 50 -15.96 -26.80 -10.85
CA HIS A 50 -15.27 -27.73 -9.94
C HIS A 50 -16.30 -28.59 -9.20
N LEU A 51 -16.24 -29.91 -9.37
CA LEU A 51 -17.03 -30.86 -8.61
C LEU A 51 -16.14 -31.46 -7.51
N ASN A 52 -16.48 -31.19 -6.25
CA ASN A 52 -15.79 -31.82 -5.12
C ASN A 52 -16.68 -32.94 -4.58
N VAL A 53 -16.21 -34.18 -4.71
CA VAL A 53 -16.87 -35.35 -4.12
C VAL A 53 -16.07 -35.76 -2.89
N PHE A 54 -16.70 -35.72 -1.71
CA PHE A 54 -16.10 -36.19 -0.46
C PHE A 54 -16.68 -37.56 -0.11
N GLU A 55 -15.81 -38.55 0.07
CA GLU A 55 -16.22 -39.90 0.46
C GLU A 55 -16.25 -39.97 2.01
N GLY A 56 -17.44 -40.18 2.58
CA GLY A 56 -17.65 -40.28 4.03
C GLY A 56 -19.00 -39.75 4.53
N SER A 57 -19.77 -39.09 3.69
CA SER A 57 -21.16 -38.74 3.94
C SER A 57 -21.87 -38.70 2.59
N ARG A 58 -23.05 -39.32 2.45
CA ARG A 58 -23.85 -39.27 1.21
C ARG A 58 -24.36 -37.84 0.96
N ARG A 59 -23.48 -36.88 0.65
CA ARG A 59 -23.81 -35.51 0.26
C ARG A 59 -22.89 -35.09 -0.89
N LEU A 60 -23.49 -34.84 -2.06
CA LEU A 60 -22.83 -34.18 -3.19
C LEU A 60 -22.96 -32.68 -3.03
N PHE A 61 -21.85 -31.95 -3.09
CA PHE A 61 -21.84 -30.48 -3.06
C PHE A 61 -21.43 -29.92 -4.42
N LEU A 62 -22.32 -29.18 -5.05
CA LEU A 62 -22.03 -28.34 -6.21
C LEU A 62 -21.76 -26.92 -5.72
N SER A 63 -20.49 -26.51 -5.71
CA SER A 63 -20.09 -25.16 -5.34
C SER A 63 -19.88 -24.32 -6.61
N GLN A 64 -20.72 -23.31 -6.84
CA GLN A 64 -20.40 -22.25 -7.80
C GLN A 64 -19.49 -21.23 -7.10
N ARG A 65 -18.19 -21.23 -7.42
CA ARG A 65 -17.35 -20.06 -7.18
C ARG A 65 -17.01 -19.41 -8.52
N ASN A 66 -17.50 -18.19 -8.67
CA ASN A 66 -17.17 -17.20 -9.71
C ASN A 66 -17.57 -17.57 -11.14
N ALA A 67 -18.79 -17.19 -11.52
CA ALA A 67 -19.12 -16.85 -12.90
C ALA A 67 -20.12 -15.71 -12.92
N SER A 68 -19.62 -14.46 -13.00
CA SER A 68 -20.40 -13.39 -13.60
C SER A 68 -20.64 -13.77 -15.07
N SER A 69 -21.90 -13.80 -15.48
CA SER A 69 -22.43 -14.32 -16.76
C SER A 69 -22.67 -15.84 -16.81
N THR A 70 -23.90 -16.24 -16.48
CA THR A 70 -24.44 -17.56 -16.85
C THR A 70 -25.55 -17.34 -17.87
N SER A 71 -25.31 -17.81 -19.10
CA SER A 71 -26.33 -17.97 -20.13
C SER A 71 -27.39 -18.97 -19.68
N ARG A 72 -28.62 -18.85 -20.18
CA ARG A 72 -29.77 -19.72 -19.86
C ARG A 72 -29.48 -21.23 -20.01
N GLU A 73 -28.50 -21.60 -20.82
CA GLU A 73 -28.09 -22.99 -21.06
C GLU A 73 -27.33 -23.61 -19.87
N GLY A 74 -26.48 -22.84 -19.19
CA GLY A 74 -25.71 -23.34 -18.04
C GLY A 74 -26.57 -23.64 -16.80
N LEU A 75 -27.71 -22.95 -16.65
CA LEU A 75 -28.69 -23.26 -15.59
C LEU A 75 -29.44 -24.56 -15.88
N ALA A 76 -29.72 -24.86 -17.16
CA ALA A 76 -30.47 -26.06 -17.55
C ALA A 76 -29.66 -27.33 -17.29
N ASP A 77 -28.35 -27.30 -17.53
CA ASP A 77 -27.48 -28.46 -17.30
C ASP A 77 -27.25 -28.74 -15.81
N VAL A 78 -27.15 -27.68 -14.98
CA VAL A 78 -27.09 -27.84 -13.51
C VAL A 78 -28.40 -28.42 -12.96
N MET A 79 -29.54 -27.99 -13.51
CA MET A 79 -30.86 -28.52 -13.14
C MET A 79 -31.03 -29.99 -13.56
N ARG A 80 -30.56 -30.39 -14.74
CA ARG A 80 -30.59 -31.79 -15.20
C ARG A 80 -29.70 -32.70 -14.36
N VAL A 81 -28.51 -32.25 -13.98
CA VAL A 81 -27.61 -33.00 -13.09
C VAL A 81 -28.22 -33.14 -11.70
N LYS A 82 -28.91 -32.10 -11.22
CA LYS A 82 -29.64 -32.13 -9.95
C LYS A 82 -30.83 -33.11 -9.99
N GLU A 83 -31.65 -33.08 -11.03
CA GLU A 83 -32.79 -34.00 -11.21
C GLU A 83 -32.34 -35.47 -11.35
N ALA A 84 -31.23 -35.73 -12.04
CA ALA A 84 -30.66 -37.07 -12.16
C ALA A 84 -30.19 -37.61 -10.79
N LEU A 85 -29.54 -36.77 -9.98
CA LEU A 85 -29.07 -37.12 -8.63
C LEU A 85 -30.22 -37.26 -7.61
N GLU A 86 -31.29 -36.48 -7.75
CA GLU A 86 -32.52 -36.60 -6.95
C GLU A 86 -33.25 -37.93 -7.24
N SER A 87 -33.17 -38.45 -8.47
CA SER A 87 -33.79 -39.73 -8.86
C SER A 87 -33.07 -40.98 -8.32
N GLU A 88 -31.76 -40.91 -8.06
CA GLU A 88 -30.96 -42.04 -7.59
C GLU A 88 -30.78 -42.10 -6.05
N THR A 89 -31.03 -41.00 -5.33
CA THR A 89 -30.76 -40.92 -3.87
C THR A 89 -32.00 -40.97 -2.97
N GLY A 90 -33.21 -40.78 -3.52
CA GLY A 90 -34.47 -40.96 -2.79
C GLY A 90 -34.70 -39.98 -1.62
N ILE A 91 -34.03 -38.83 -1.61
CA ILE A 91 -34.19 -37.81 -0.56
C ILE A 91 -35.27 -36.82 -1.00
N GLY A 92 -36.37 -36.75 -0.26
CA GLY A 92 -37.51 -35.86 -0.55
C GLY A 92 -37.15 -34.38 -0.45
N LYS A 93 -37.83 -33.56 -1.27
CA LYS A 93 -37.59 -32.11 -1.50
C LYS A 93 -37.47 -31.23 -0.24
N ASP A 94 -37.92 -31.69 0.92
CA ASP A 94 -37.98 -30.87 2.15
C ASP A 94 -36.78 -31.04 3.08
N GLU A 95 -35.99 -32.12 3.01
CA GLU A 95 -34.83 -32.31 3.91
C GLU A 95 -33.53 -31.66 3.39
N ALA A 96 -33.43 -31.45 2.07
CA ALA A 96 -32.27 -30.80 1.45
C ALA A 96 -32.29 -29.26 1.60
N LEU A 97 -33.46 -28.66 1.81
CA LEU A 97 -33.58 -27.20 1.97
C LEU A 97 -33.32 -26.74 3.41
N ASP A 98 -33.63 -27.56 4.42
CA ASP A 98 -33.38 -27.23 5.82
C ASP A 98 -31.89 -27.36 6.19
N CYS A 99 -31.17 -28.32 5.61
CA CYS A 99 -29.72 -28.47 5.84
C CYS A 99 -28.91 -27.24 5.33
N VAL A 100 -29.38 -26.57 4.27
CA VAL A 100 -28.73 -25.35 3.74
C VAL A 100 -29.07 -24.14 4.61
N ARG A 101 -30.29 -24.07 5.17
CA ARG A 101 -30.70 -22.97 6.04
C ARG A 101 -30.06 -23.02 7.42
N GLU A 102 -29.87 -24.21 7.99
CA GLU A 102 -29.25 -24.34 9.32
C GLU A 102 -27.74 -24.07 9.28
N GLU A 103 -27.01 -24.53 8.26
CA GLU A 103 -25.57 -24.27 8.12
C GLU A 103 -25.27 -22.80 7.78
N ASP A 104 -26.09 -22.12 6.97
CA ASP A 104 -25.95 -20.68 6.70
C ASP A 104 -26.33 -19.82 7.93
N HIS A 105 -27.30 -20.25 8.74
CA HIS A 105 -27.66 -19.57 10.00
C HIS A 105 -26.64 -19.80 11.13
N GLU A 106 -25.98 -20.96 11.19
CA GLU A 106 -24.90 -21.22 12.16
C GLU A 106 -23.58 -20.55 11.75
N ALA A 107 -23.23 -20.55 10.46
CA ALA A 107 -22.08 -19.80 9.94
C ALA A 107 -22.25 -18.28 10.12
N SER A 108 -23.48 -17.77 10.04
CA SER A 108 -23.81 -16.37 10.34
C SER A 108 -23.78 -16.01 11.84
N LYS A 109 -23.82 -17.00 12.75
CA LYS A 109 -23.77 -16.77 14.21
C LYS A 109 -22.37 -16.76 14.79
N HIS A 110 -21.38 -17.34 14.12
CA HIS A 110 -19.98 -17.21 14.51
C HIS A 110 -19.34 -15.95 13.91
N LYS A 111 -19.86 -14.78 14.31
CA LYS A 111 -19.09 -13.53 14.18
C LYS A 111 -17.89 -13.69 15.12
N ALA A 112 -16.77 -14.22 14.60
CA ALA A 112 -15.60 -14.57 15.40
C ALA A 112 -15.30 -13.46 16.42
N LYS A 113 -15.46 -13.79 17.71
CA LYS A 113 -15.27 -12.86 18.83
C LYS A 113 -13.86 -12.31 18.73
N LEU A 114 -13.72 -10.98 18.79
CA LEU A 114 -12.40 -10.36 18.77
C LEU A 114 -11.58 -10.83 19.98
N GLU A 115 -10.30 -11.07 19.76
CA GLU A 115 -9.36 -11.32 20.85
C GLU A 115 -9.10 -10.03 21.64
N GLY A 116 -8.82 -10.16 22.94
CA GLY A 116 -8.43 -9.04 23.79
C GLY A 116 -7.11 -8.42 23.33
N GLY A 117 -7.04 -7.09 23.31
CA GLY A 117 -5.90 -6.36 22.80
C GLY A 117 -6.25 -4.99 22.23
N LEU A 118 -5.22 -4.29 21.76
CA LEU A 118 -5.33 -2.99 21.11
C LEU A 118 -5.43 -3.18 19.60
N TYR A 119 -6.50 -2.70 18.98
CA TYR A 119 -6.69 -2.70 17.54
C TYR A 119 -6.33 -1.34 16.96
N LEU A 120 -5.38 -1.29 16.03
CA LEU A 120 -5.01 -0.06 15.31
C LEU A 120 -5.83 -0.01 14.03
N VAL A 121 -6.84 0.86 13.97
CA VAL A 121 -7.81 0.87 12.88
C VAL A 121 -7.62 2.09 12.00
N ALA A 122 -7.22 1.86 10.75
CA ALA A 122 -7.13 2.94 9.78
C ALA A 122 -8.53 3.48 9.44
N THR A 123 -8.67 4.81 9.42
CA THR A 123 -9.87 5.54 9.00
C THR A 123 -9.69 6.12 7.60
N PRO A 124 -10.77 6.46 6.89
CA PRO A 124 -10.64 7.08 5.58
C PRO A 124 -9.89 8.42 5.59
N ILE A 125 -9.25 8.77 4.47
CA ILE A 125 -8.49 10.04 4.31
C ILE A 125 -9.26 11.12 3.53
N GLY A 126 -10.52 10.87 3.19
CA GLY A 126 -11.36 11.82 2.47
C GLY A 126 -12.67 11.24 1.96
N ASN A 127 -12.62 10.04 1.37
CA ASN A 127 -13.82 9.32 0.93
C ASN A 127 -14.27 8.29 1.97
N LEU A 128 -15.52 8.37 2.43
CA LEU A 128 -16.05 7.39 3.39
C LEU A 128 -15.95 5.96 2.86
N GLU A 129 -16.07 5.74 1.55
CA GLU A 129 -16.01 4.41 0.91
C GLU A 129 -14.65 3.69 1.07
N ASP A 130 -13.58 4.40 1.45
CA ASP A 130 -12.26 3.79 1.70
C ASP A 130 -12.19 3.01 3.02
N MET A 131 -13.29 2.98 3.78
CA MET A 131 -13.40 2.20 5.00
C MET A 131 -13.49 0.70 4.70
N THR A 132 -12.66 -0.10 5.36
CA THR A 132 -12.72 -1.56 5.17
C THR A 132 -13.87 -2.18 5.96
N PHE A 133 -14.49 -3.24 5.44
CA PHE A 133 -15.49 -4.03 6.19
C PHE A 133 -14.94 -4.53 7.53
N ARG A 134 -13.65 -4.88 7.58
CA ARG A 134 -13.00 -5.32 8.81
C ARG A 134 -12.87 -4.19 9.82
N ALA A 135 -12.54 -2.98 9.41
CA ALA A 135 -12.51 -1.80 10.28
C ALA A 135 -13.89 -1.55 10.90
N VAL A 136 -14.95 -1.52 10.09
CA VAL A 136 -16.33 -1.38 10.59
C VAL A 136 -16.67 -2.47 11.61
N ARG A 137 -16.37 -3.74 11.30
CA ARG A 137 -16.60 -4.86 12.23
C ARG A 137 -15.84 -4.67 13.54
N VAL A 138 -14.57 -4.28 13.48
CA VAL A 138 -13.73 -4.08 14.67
C VAL A 138 -14.26 -2.95 15.53
N LEU A 139 -14.58 -1.79 14.93
CA LEU A 139 -15.11 -0.65 15.67
C LEU A 139 -16.47 -0.96 16.30
N LYS A 140 -17.34 -1.75 15.66
CA LYS A 140 -18.62 -2.21 16.25
C LYS A 140 -18.46 -3.21 17.40
N SER A 141 -17.32 -3.89 17.49
CA SER A 141 -17.09 -4.98 18.44
C SER A 141 -16.12 -4.61 19.56
N ALA A 142 -15.35 -3.53 19.41
CA ALA A 142 -14.54 -2.98 20.49
C ALA A 142 -15.42 -2.49 21.65
N GLU A 143 -14.88 -2.49 22.86
CA GLU A 143 -15.57 -1.96 24.04
C GLU A 143 -15.50 -0.43 24.10
N VAL A 144 -14.38 0.14 23.65
CA VAL A 144 -14.12 1.58 23.59
C VAL A 144 -13.28 1.89 22.37
N ILE A 145 -13.59 3.00 21.71
CA ILE A 145 -12.79 3.59 20.63
C ILE A 145 -12.00 4.78 21.22
N LEU A 146 -10.67 4.67 21.23
CA LEU A 146 -9.74 5.73 21.50
C LEU A 146 -9.63 6.59 20.23
N ALA A 147 -10.08 7.84 20.27
CA ALA A 147 -10.13 8.72 19.11
C ALA A 147 -9.36 10.03 19.36
N GLU A 148 -8.60 10.50 18.37
CA GLU A 148 -7.89 11.76 18.41
C GLU A 148 -8.83 12.96 18.64
N ASP A 149 -9.77 13.18 17.71
CA ASP A 149 -10.92 14.06 17.91
C ASP A 149 -12.25 13.27 17.86
N THR A 150 -12.89 13.17 19.02
CA THR A 150 -14.20 12.53 19.16
C THR A 150 -15.32 13.21 18.38
N ARG A 151 -15.23 14.52 18.11
CA ARG A 151 -16.24 15.28 17.35
C ARG A 151 -16.12 14.98 15.86
N HIS A 152 -14.89 14.90 15.36
CA HIS A 152 -14.60 14.49 13.98
C HIS A 152 -15.03 13.04 13.75
N SER A 153 -14.55 12.14 14.61
CA SER A 153 -14.84 10.71 14.55
C SER A 153 -16.34 10.38 14.71
N ALA A 154 -17.12 11.19 15.42
CA ALA A 154 -18.56 10.98 15.58
C ALA A 154 -19.30 10.88 14.24
N ARG A 155 -18.92 11.68 13.23
CA ARG A 155 -19.55 11.66 11.90
C ARG A 155 -19.28 10.35 11.17
N LEU A 156 -18.04 9.87 11.24
CA LEU A 156 -17.63 8.58 10.68
C LEU A 156 -18.41 7.42 11.33
N LEU A 157 -18.46 7.39 12.66
CA LEU A 157 -19.16 6.35 13.42
C LEU A 157 -20.67 6.37 13.13
N GLN A 158 -21.27 7.55 13.05
CA GLN A 158 -22.67 7.73 12.68
C GLN A 158 -22.97 7.16 11.29
N HIS A 159 -22.15 7.50 10.28
CA HIS A 159 -22.33 6.98 8.91
C HIS A 159 -22.34 5.44 8.86
N TYR A 160 -21.47 4.80 9.64
CA TYR A 160 -21.34 3.35 9.68
C TYR A 160 -22.24 2.64 10.70
N ASN A 161 -23.12 3.37 11.39
CA ASN A 161 -23.96 2.86 12.48
C ASN A 161 -23.14 2.15 13.56
N ILE A 162 -22.05 2.77 14.00
CA ILE A 162 -21.19 2.30 15.09
C ILE A 162 -21.62 3.03 16.38
N THR A 163 -22.08 2.27 17.36
CA THR A 163 -22.59 2.79 18.65
C THR A 163 -21.57 2.66 19.79
N THR A 164 -20.38 2.15 19.50
CA THR A 164 -19.32 1.94 20.48
C THR A 164 -18.89 3.27 21.12
N PRO A 165 -18.77 3.34 22.45
CA PRO A 165 -18.42 4.59 23.12
C PRO A 165 -16.99 5.03 22.75
N MET A 166 -16.82 6.35 22.58
CA MET A 166 -15.51 6.95 22.33
C MET A 166 -14.89 7.50 23.61
N MET A 167 -13.56 7.48 23.66
CA MET A 167 -12.72 8.16 24.64
C MET A 167 -11.69 9.00 23.89
N SER A 168 -11.52 10.27 24.27
CA SER A 168 -10.52 11.11 23.63
C SER A 168 -9.09 10.65 23.96
N TYR A 169 -8.26 10.50 22.93
CA TYR A 169 -6.87 10.07 23.03
C TYR A 169 -6.01 10.83 22.00
N HIS A 170 -5.27 11.83 22.47
CA HIS A 170 -4.50 12.75 21.62
C HIS A 170 -3.14 13.07 22.26
N LYS A 171 -2.21 13.67 21.51
CA LYS A 171 -0.82 13.93 21.94
C LYS A 171 -0.70 14.60 23.32
N PHE A 172 -1.63 15.49 23.68
CA PHE A 172 -1.61 16.18 24.98
C PHE A 172 -2.09 15.35 26.18
N ASN A 173 -2.77 14.22 25.98
CA ASN A 173 -3.32 13.40 27.07
C ASN A 173 -2.81 11.94 27.06
N GLU A 174 -1.99 11.58 26.07
CA GLU A 174 -1.55 10.21 25.84
C GLU A 174 -0.85 9.61 27.06
N PHE A 175 0.05 10.37 27.69
CA PHE A 175 0.77 9.95 28.90
C PHE A 175 -0.16 9.79 30.11
N ALA A 176 -1.09 10.71 30.30
CA ALA A 176 -2.01 10.69 31.44
C ALA A 176 -3.00 9.51 31.36
N ARG A 177 -3.37 9.07 30.15
CA ARG A 177 -4.33 7.98 29.94
C ARG A 177 -3.69 6.61 29.77
N ARG A 178 -2.39 6.56 29.44
CA ARG A 178 -1.67 5.34 29.07
C ARG A 178 -1.85 4.21 30.09
N ASP A 179 -1.55 4.47 31.35
CA ASP A 179 -1.48 3.41 32.36
C ASP A 179 -2.87 2.79 32.62
N ALA A 180 -3.92 3.61 32.66
CA ALA A 180 -5.30 3.13 32.79
C ALA A 180 -5.72 2.27 31.58
N ILE A 181 -5.34 2.66 30.36
CA ILE A 181 -5.61 1.91 29.13
C ILE A 181 -4.88 0.56 29.16
N ILE A 182 -3.60 0.55 29.52
CA ILE A 182 -2.79 -0.68 29.60
C ILE A 182 -3.38 -1.65 30.63
N GLN A 183 -3.82 -1.17 31.80
CA GLN A 183 -4.48 -2.03 32.79
C GLN A 183 -5.75 -2.67 32.24
N ARG A 184 -6.60 -1.89 31.55
CA ARG A 184 -7.80 -2.43 30.91
C ARG A 184 -7.48 -3.50 29.86
N LEU A 185 -6.45 -3.26 29.05
CA LEU A 185 -5.98 -4.23 28.05
C LEU A 185 -5.44 -5.52 28.69
N LYS A 186 -4.71 -5.43 29.80
CA LYS A 186 -4.21 -6.59 30.56
C LYS A 186 -5.34 -7.45 31.15
N LEU A 187 -6.49 -6.85 31.44
CA LEU A 187 -7.70 -7.55 31.89
C LEU A 187 -8.48 -8.20 30.74
N GLY A 188 -7.92 -8.23 29.52
CA GLY A 188 -8.55 -8.83 28.35
C GLY A 188 -9.45 -7.89 27.56
N GLY A 189 -9.41 -6.59 27.85
CA GLY A 189 -10.23 -5.59 27.18
C GLY A 189 -9.93 -5.47 25.68
N ILE A 190 -10.95 -5.12 24.90
CA ILE A 190 -10.86 -4.92 23.45
C ILE A 190 -11.00 -3.43 23.15
N LEU A 191 -9.89 -2.74 22.87
CA LEU A 191 -9.89 -1.30 22.57
C LEU A 191 -9.45 -1.08 21.13
N ALA A 192 -10.10 -0.15 20.44
CA ALA A 192 -9.68 0.29 19.11
C ALA A 192 -9.07 1.69 19.20
N LEU A 193 -7.95 1.94 18.54
CA LEU A 193 -7.36 3.26 18.34
C LEU A 193 -7.61 3.69 16.89
N ILE A 194 -8.10 4.92 16.72
CA ILE A 194 -8.25 5.61 15.43
C ILE A 194 -7.60 7.00 15.50
N SER A 195 -7.09 7.48 14.37
CA SER A 195 -6.79 8.90 14.16
C SER A 195 -7.89 9.55 13.31
N ASP A 196 -7.83 10.87 13.17
CA ASP A 196 -8.82 11.61 12.41
C ASP A 196 -8.86 11.20 10.92
N ALA A 197 -7.73 10.77 10.37
CA ALA A 197 -7.62 10.27 9.01
C ALA A 197 -6.43 9.32 8.85
N GLY A 198 -6.63 8.20 8.15
CA GLY A 198 -5.56 7.27 7.79
C GLY A 198 -5.16 6.33 8.93
N MET A 199 -3.88 5.95 8.95
CA MET A 199 -3.37 4.94 9.87
C MET A 199 -2.89 5.57 11.19
N PRO A 200 -3.48 5.21 12.35
CA PRO A 200 -3.05 5.76 13.64
C PRO A 200 -1.58 5.44 13.95
N GLY A 201 -0.92 6.38 14.62
CA GLY A 201 0.52 6.31 14.94
C GLY A 201 1.45 6.82 13.83
N ILE A 202 0.95 7.17 12.65
CA ILE A 202 1.75 7.75 11.55
C ILE A 202 1.48 9.26 11.46
N SER A 203 2.38 10.08 12.01
CA SER A 203 2.18 11.53 12.21
C SER A 203 1.05 11.92 13.17
N ASP A 204 0.34 10.94 13.71
CA ASP A 204 -0.79 11.04 14.64
C ASP A 204 -0.42 10.47 16.03
N PRO A 205 -1.23 10.68 17.10
CA PRO A 205 -1.04 10.00 18.37
C PRO A 205 -1.11 8.47 18.23
N GLY A 206 -0.48 7.75 19.16
CA GLY A 206 -0.60 6.28 19.26
C GLY A 206 0.72 5.53 19.42
N THR A 207 1.83 6.08 18.95
CA THR A 207 3.16 5.44 19.02
C THR A 207 3.53 5.04 20.45
N GLU A 208 3.35 5.95 21.41
CA GLU A 208 3.64 5.69 22.83
C GLU A 208 2.70 4.64 23.45
N LEU A 209 1.44 4.55 22.99
CA LEU A 209 0.52 3.51 23.45
C LEU A 209 0.92 2.14 22.94
N VAL A 210 1.24 2.05 21.65
CA VAL A 210 1.69 0.80 21.02
C VAL A 210 2.97 0.31 21.69
N LYS A 211 3.93 1.20 21.93
CA LYS A 211 5.15 0.90 22.68
C LYS A 211 4.83 0.33 24.07
N ALA A 212 3.97 1.00 24.83
CA ALA A 212 3.58 0.53 26.15
C ALA A 212 2.83 -0.81 26.12
N CYS A 213 2.05 -1.09 25.07
CA CYS A 213 1.42 -2.39 24.87
C CYS A 213 2.47 -3.48 24.67
N VAL A 214 3.45 -3.25 23.78
CA VAL A 214 4.54 -4.19 23.51
C VAL A 214 5.36 -4.45 24.77
N GLU A 215 5.75 -3.41 25.50
CA GLU A 215 6.49 -3.52 26.77
C GLU A 215 5.70 -4.28 27.85
N SER A 216 4.37 -4.20 27.79
CA SER A 216 3.46 -4.88 28.72
C SER A 216 2.96 -6.24 28.25
N ASN A 217 3.49 -6.76 27.14
CA ASN A 217 3.06 -8.01 26.50
C ASN A 217 1.56 -8.06 26.16
N VAL A 218 0.98 -6.90 25.82
CA VAL A 218 -0.39 -6.75 25.33
C VAL A 218 -0.40 -6.92 23.82
N ARG A 219 -1.35 -7.72 23.29
CA ARG A 219 -1.49 -7.93 21.84
C ARG A 219 -1.89 -6.63 21.14
N VAL A 220 -1.23 -6.36 20.02
CA VAL A 220 -1.54 -5.25 19.11
C VAL A 220 -1.96 -5.82 17.76
N HIS A 221 -3.15 -5.45 17.31
CA HIS A 221 -3.77 -5.95 16.09
C HIS A 221 -3.89 -4.82 15.05
N PRO A 222 -2.95 -4.69 14.10
CA PRO A 222 -3.08 -3.72 13.04
C PRO A 222 -4.18 -4.12 12.06
N VAL A 223 -5.10 -3.19 11.77
CA VAL A 223 -6.15 -3.33 10.76
C VAL A 223 -5.78 -2.45 9.55
N PRO A 224 -5.17 -3.01 8.49
CA PRO A 224 -4.91 -2.28 7.26
C PRO A 224 -6.12 -1.53 6.70
N GLY A 225 -5.82 -0.39 6.08
CA GLY A 225 -6.77 0.52 5.44
C GLY A 225 -6.02 1.70 4.81
N ALA A 226 -6.70 2.84 4.69
CA ALA A 226 -6.19 4.00 3.98
C ALA A 226 -4.88 4.57 4.57
N SER A 227 -3.96 4.98 3.69
CA SER A 227 -2.72 5.65 4.04
C SER A 227 -2.35 6.64 2.95
N ALA A 228 -2.36 7.94 3.27
CA ALA A 228 -2.04 9.00 2.31
C ALA A 228 -0.62 8.85 1.75
N VAL A 229 0.34 8.34 2.54
CA VAL A 229 1.72 8.07 2.10
C VAL A 229 1.74 7.08 0.94
N ILE A 230 1.08 5.92 1.12
CA ILE A 230 1.09 4.85 0.12
C ILE A 230 0.26 5.26 -1.08
N THR A 231 -0.92 5.87 -0.88
CA THR A 231 -1.77 6.37 -1.97
C THR A 231 -1.02 7.39 -2.84
N ALA A 232 -0.31 8.34 -2.24
CA ALA A 232 0.48 9.32 -2.98
C ALA A 232 1.64 8.67 -3.75
N LEU A 233 2.35 7.73 -3.12
CA LEU A 233 3.49 7.05 -3.73
C LEU A 233 3.08 6.25 -4.97
N VAL A 234 2.06 5.39 -4.86
CA VAL A 234 1.65 4.51 -5.97
C VAL A 234 1.08 5.29 -7.15
N ALA A 235 0.44 6.43 -6.89
CA ALA A 235 -0.07 7.32 -7.93
C ALA A 235 0.99 8.28 -8.48
N SER A 236 2.17 8.39 -7.87
CA SER A 236 3.18 9.38 -8.25
C SER A 236 3.78 9.11 -9.64
N GLY A 237 3.99 7.83 -9.98
CA GLY A 237 4.80 7.43 -11.15
C GLY A 237 6.31 7.46 -10.89
N LEU A 238 6.74 7.68 -9.63
CA LEU A 238 8.13 7.59 -9.21
C LEU A 238 8.47 6.17 -8.70
N PRO A 239 9.76 5.80 -8.61
CA PRO A 239 10.19 4.50 -8.07
C PRO A 239 9.59 4.21 -6.69
N THR A 240 9.15 2.97 -6.49
CA THR A 240 8.43 2.52 -5.28
C THR A 240 9.15 1.41 -4.51
N GLU A 241 10.28 0.94 -5.03
CA GLU A 241 11.10 -0.15 -4.50
C GLU A 241 11.66 0.20 -3.13
N VAL A 242 12.19 1.42 -3.01
CA VAL A 242 12.70 1.98 -1.76
C VAL A 242 12.21 3.42 -1.66
N PHE A 243 11.56 3.73 -0.55
CA PHE A 243 11.10 5.08 -0.26
C PHE A 243 11.31 5.42 1.22
N THR A 244 11.37 6.71 1.51
CA THR A 244 11.46 7.24 2.87
C THR A 244 10.27 8.17 3.11
N PHE A 245 9.45 7.82 4.09
CA PHE A 245 8.45 8.74 4.62
C PHE A 245 9.08 9.59 5.72
N VAL A 246 9.12 10.91 5.51
CA VAL A 246 9.73 11.89 6.43
C VAL A 246 8.67 12.53 7.34
N GLY A 247 7.41 12.55 6.92
CA GLY A 247 6.32 13.24 7.63
C GLY A 247 6.36 14.75 7.44
N PHE A 248 5.94 15.50 8.47
CA PHE A 248 5.93 16.96 8.44
C PHE A 248 7.31 17.53 8.76
N LEU A 249 7.77 18.49 7.95
CA LEU A 249 9.02 19.19 8.21
C LEU A 249 8.91 20.12 9.45
N PRO A 250 9.96 20.22 10.28
CA PRO A 250 9.98 21.13 11.41
C PRO A 250 9.80 22.61 11.01
N THR A 251 9.20 23.38 11.89
CA THR A 251 9.04 24.83 11.72
C THR A 251 10.39 25.56 11.75
N GLN A 252 11.32 25.12 12.61
CA GLN A 252 12.66 25.69 12.74
C GLN A 252 13.49 25.46 11.47
N ALA A 253 13.97 26.55 10.86
CA ALA A 253 14.66 26.52 9.57
C ALA A 253 15.93 25.66 9.56
N THR A 254 16.76 25.74 10.61
CA THR A 254 18.00 24.94 10.72
C THR A 254 17.71 23.45 10.72
N SER A 255 16.75 23.00 11.53
CA SER A 255 16.35 21.59 11.63
C SER A 255 15.74 21.09 10.33
N ARG A 256 14.86 21.89 9.71
CA ARG A 256 14.27 21.55 8.41
C ARG A 256 15.32 21.41 7.30
N ARG A 257 16.24 22.37 7.17
CA ARG A 257 17.32 22.32 6.18
C ARG A 257 18.25 21.12 6.39
N LYS A 258 18.54 20.75 7.64
CA LYS A 258 19.33 19.56 7.96
C LYS A 258 18.65 18.28 7.46
N ILE A 259 17.35 18.13 7.69
CA ILE A 259 16.57 16.99 7.21
C ILE A 259 16.57 16.94 5.68
N LEU A 260 16.26 18.06 5.02
CA LEU A 260 16.24 18.13 3.54
C LEU A 260 17.60 17.86 2.92
N ALA A 261 18.69 18.36 3.51
CA ALA A 261 20.05 18.06 3.06
C ALA A 261 20.38 16.57 3.15
N SER A 262 19.90 15.87 4.17
CA SER A 262 20.06 14.42 4.28
C SER A 262 19.21 13.67 3.24
N ALA A 263 17.94 14.08 3.09
CA ALA A 263 16.98 13.48 2.17
C ALA A 263 17.41 13.64 0.70
N SER A 264 18.00 14.78 0.32
CA SER A 264 18.47 15.07 -1.04
C SER A 264 19.52 14.11 -1.59
N LYS A 265 20.24 13.42 -0.70
CA LYS A 265 21.31 12.47 -1.02
C LYS A 265 20.83 11.02 -1.12
N GLN A 266 19.56 10.75 -0.80
CA GLN A 266 19.01 9.41 -0.84
C GLN A 266 18.58 9.05 -2.27
N THR A 267 18.90 7.83 -2.72
CA THR A 267 18.40 7.27 -3.98
C THR A 267 16.93 6.85 -3.89
N ALA A 268 16.44 6.64 -2.68
CA ALA A 268 15.03 6.33 -2.40
C ALA A 268 14.12 7.53 -2.64
N THR A 269 12.90 7.29 -3.12
CA THR A 269 11.84 8.31 -3.22
C THR A 269 11.52 8.90 -1.84
N GLN A 270 11.40 10.22 -1.73
CA GLN A 270 11.19 10.92 -0.47
C GLN A 270 9.76 11.46 -0.38
N ILE A 271 9.05 11.17 0.72
CA ILE A 271 7.63 11.55 0.90
C ILE A 271 7.47 12.46 2.13
N PHE A 272 6.79 13.58 1.93
CA PHE A 272 6.55 14.60 2.96
C PHE A 272 5.06 14.93 3.04
N TYR A 273 4.57 15.16 4.25
CA TYR A 273 3.30 15.86 4.45
C TYR A 273 3.53 17.36 4.48
N VAL A 274 2.66 18.11 3.81
CA VAL A 274 2.80 19.56 3.64
C VAL A 274 1.50 20.26 3.99
N SER A 275 1.55 21.17 4.97
CA SER A 275 0.42 22.06 5.23
C SER A 275 0.26 23.07 4.08
N PRO A 276 -0.97 23.42 3.66
CA PRO A 276 -1.22 24.29 2.51
C PRO A 276 -0.49 25.62 2.60
N HIS A 277 -0.59 26.29 3.75
CA HIS A 277 0.06 27.58 4.00
C HIS A 277 1.60 27.53 4.03
N LYS A 278 2.19 26.33 4.03
CA LYS A 278 3.65 26.13 4.04
C LYS A 278 4.18 25.62 2.71
N LEU A 279 3.32 25.34 1.71
CA LEU A 279 3.72 24.69 0.47
C LEU A 279 4.85 25.46 -0.25
N ASN A 280 4.66 26.75 -0.54
CA ASN A 280 5.65 27.53 -1.26
C ASN A 280 7.00 27.58 -0.54
N LYS A 281 6.98 27.75 0.79
CA LYS A 281 8.21 27.72 1.61
C LYS A 281 8.88 26.36 1.60
N THR A 282 8.11 25.27 1.65
CA THR A 282 8.63 23.91 1.53
C THR A 282 9.26 23.69 0.17
N LEU A 283 8.61 24.14 -0.91
CA LEU A 283 9.14 24.06 -2.27
C LEU A 283 10.43 24.86 -2.45
N ASP A 284 10.53 26.06 -1.89
CA ASP A 284 11.78 26.85 -1.89
C ASP A 284 12.95 26.10 -1.22
N ASP A 285 12.69 25.55 -0.02
CA ASP A 285 13.68 24.78 0.72
C ASP A 285 14.04 23.46 -0.01
N CYS A 286 13.07 22.83 -0.67
CA CYS A 286 13.29 21.63 -1.51
C CYS A 286 14.10 21.95 -2.77
N VAL A 287 13.80 23.01 -3.51
CA VAL A 287 14.59 23.46 -4.67
C VAL A 287 16.04 23.70 -4.25
N SER A 288 16.24 24.36 -3.11
CA SER A 288 17.58 24.65 -2.57
C SER A 288 18.36 23.38 -2.19
N ALA A 289 17.68 22.34 -1.71
CA ALA A 289 18.33 21.12 -1.22
C ALA A 289 18.48 20.01 -2.28
N PHE A 290 17.43 19.78 -3.09
CA PHE A 290 17.36 18.70 -4.08
C PHE A 290 17.77 19.15 -5.48
N GLY A 291 17.81 20.46 -5.73
CA GLY A 291 18.02 21.05 -7.04
C GLY A 291 16.70 21.33 -7.79
N PRO A 292 16.70 22.32 -8.69
CA PRO A 292 15.47 22.78 -9.37
C PRO A 292 14.88 21.75 -10.34
N SER A 293 15.70 20.85 -10.89
CA SER A 293 15.31 19.88 -11.90
C SER A 293 14.77 18.56 -11.33
N ARG A 294 14.84 18.33 -10.01
CA ARG A 294 14.37 17.07 -9.41
C ARG A 294 12.88 16.88 -9.67
N HIS A 295 12.48 15.70 -10.13
CA HIS A 295 11.07 15.40 -10.34
C HIS A 295 10.32 15.28 -9.01
N CYS A 296 9.09 15.78 -8.99
CA CYS A 296 8.20 15.66 -7.86
C CYS A 296 6.74 15.55 -8.27
N VAL A 297 5.93 15.11 -7.30
CA VAL A 297 4.48 15.04 -7.39
C VAL A 297 3.88 15.73 -6.18
N VAL A 298 2.93 16.63 -6.41
CA VAL A 298 2.08 17.20 -5.36
C VAL A 298 0.71 16.53 -5.46
N ALA A 299 0.46 15.59 -4.54
CA ALA A 299 -0.82 14.92 -4.39
C ALA A 299 -1.70 15.74 -3.43
N ARG A 300 -2.81 16.27 -3.92
CA ARG A 300 -3.69 17.19 -3.19
C ARG A 300 -5.09 16.59 -3.06
N GLU A 301 -5.67 16.71 -1.86
CA GLU A 301 -7.05 16.32 -1.58
C GLU A 301 -7.39 14.90 -2.06
N MET A 302 -6.45 13.96 -1.88
CA MET A 302 -6.59 12.56 -2.30
C MET A 302 -7.90 11.96 -1.75
N THR A 303 -8.59 11.19 -2.59
CA THR A 303 -9.89 10.57 -2.37
C THR A 303 -11.08 11.55 -2.26
N LYS A 304 -10.84 12.87 -2.25
CA LYS A 304 -11.91 13.88 -2.15
C LYS A 304 -12.31 14.40 -3.53
N PHE A 305 -13.35 15.23 -3.57
CA PHE A 305 -13.89 15.80 -4.82
C PHE A 305 -12.86 16.59 -5.65
N HIS A 306 -11.90 17.24 -5.00
CA HIS A 306 -10.85 18.05 -5.65
C HIS A 306 -9.50 17.33 -5.76
N GLU A 307 -9.51 15.99 -5.80
CA GLU A 307 -8.30 15.17 -5.93
C GLU A 307 -7.47 15.61 -7.14
N GLU A 308 -6.15 15.70 -6.92
CA GLU A 308 -5.21 16.12 -7.94
C GLU A 308 -3.82 15.54 -7.70
N PHE A 309 -3.17 15.10 -8.79
CA PHE A 309 -1.76 14.72 -8.81
C PHE A 309 -1.01 15.58 -9.82
N TRP A 310 -0.46 16.71 -9.35
CA TRP A 310 0.38 17.55 -10.17
C TRP A 310 1.79 16.94 -10.28
N ARG A 311 2.37 16.88 -11.48
CA ARG A 311 3.69 16.27 -11.75
C ARG A 311 4.57 17.22 -12.55
N GLY A 312 5.85 17.27 -12.21
CA GLY A 312 6.84 18.10 -12.90
C GLY A 312 8.15 18.14 -12.14
N THR A 313 8.95 19.18 -12.35
CA THR A 313 10.14 19.44 -11.55
C THR A 313 9.81 20.33 -10.34
N LEU A 314 10.68 20.33 -9.32
CA LEU A 314 10.53 21.21 -8.15
C LEU A 314 10.43 22.70 -8.54
N GLN A 315 11.18 23.15 -9.54
CA GLN A 315 11.10 24.52 -10.03
C GLN A 315 9.75 24.83 -10.69
N GLN A 316 9.21 23.89 -11.47
CA GLN A 316 7.89 24.04 -12.07
C GLN A 316 6.80 24.08 -10.99
N ALA A 317 6.90 23.21 -9.98
CA ALA A 317 5.97 23.18 -8.85
C ALA A 317 5.97 24.52 -8.11
N ARG A 318 7.17 25.05 -7.83
CA ARG A 318 7.32 26.32 -7.11
C ARG A 318 6.66 27.49 -7.85
N LYS A 319 6.75 27.51 -9.18
CA LYS A 319 6.09 28.53 -10.03
C LYS A 319 4.58 28.34 -10.05
N GLU A 320 4.09 27.13 -10.31
CA GLU A 320 2.66 26.82 -10.38
C GLU A 320 1.92 27.20 -9.09
N PHE A 321 2.47 26.81 -7.93
CA PHE A 321 1.79 27.00 -6.65
C PHE A 321 2.02 28.37 -6.00
N GLU A 322 2.89 29.20 -6.57
CA GLU A 322 2.99 30.62 -6.21
C GLU A 322 1.69 31.37 -6.52
N GLU A 323 1.19 31.19 -7.74
CA GLU A 323 0.03 31.91 -8.26
C GLU A 323 -1.26 31.26 -7.75
N ARG A 324 -1.31 29.93 -7.73
CA ARG A 324 -2.55 29.18 -7.46
C ARG A 324 -2.94 29.14 -5.98
N ASN A 325 -1.98 29.24 -5.06
CA ASN A 325 -2.16 29.17 -3.61
C ASN A 325 -3.15 28.06 -3.16
N PRO A 326 -2.83 26.78 -3.44
CA PRO A 326 -3.75 25.68 -3.26
C PRO A 326 -4.15 25.47 -1.79
N ARG A 327 -5.40 25.04 -1.59
CA ARG A 327 -5.94 24.65 -0.29
C ARG A 327 -6.12 23.13 -0.19
N GLY A 328 -6.28 22.68 1.05
CA GLY A 328 -6.50 21.27 1.38
C GLY A 328 -5.24 20.57 1.86
N GLU A 329 -5.37 19.27 2.02
CA GLU A 329 -4.29 18.37 2.46
C GLU A 329 -3.40 18.01 1.29
N MET A 330 -2.09 17.99 1.52
CA MET A 330 -1.09 17.75 0.49
C MET A 330 0.00 16.81 0.95
N THR A 331 0.34 15.88 0.06
CA THR A 331 1.51 15.01 0.16
C THR A 331 2.45 15.33 -0.99
N LEU A 332 3.70 15.67 -0.66
CA LEU A 332 4.76 15.92 -1.63
C LEU A 332 5.63 14.67 -1.76
N VAL A 333 5.71 14.12 -2.95
CA VAL A 333 6.58 13.00 -3.30
C VAL A 333 7.71 13.54 -4.17
N ILE A 334 8.97 13.32 -3.80
CA ILE A 334 10.14 13.79 -4.53
C ILE A 334 10.96 12.58 -4.94
N GLU A 335 11.37 12.57 -6.21
CA GLU A 335 12.26 11.56 -6.75
C GLU A 335 13.56 11.47 -5.94
N GLY A 336 14.07 10.24 -5.78
CA GLY A 336 15.39 10.03 -5.21
C GLY A 336 16.51 10.58 -6.10
N LEU A 337 17.74 10.56 -5.60
CA LEU A 337 18.91 10.87 -6.42
C LEU A 337 19.13 9.73 -7.42
N SER A 338 19.17 10.03 -8.72
CA SER A 338 19.51 9.02 -9.73
C SER A 338 20.91 8.45 -9.45
N GLU A 339 21.03 7.13 -9.39
CA GLU A 339 22.32 6.44 -9.34
C GLU A 339 23.14 6.73 -10.61
N SER A 340 22.48 6.92 -11.76
CA SER A 340 23.17 7.28 -13.01
C SER A 340 23.86 8.64 -12.93
N ALA A 341 23.36 9.60 -12.14
CA ALA A 341 24.01 10.91 -11.98
C ALA A 341 25.26 10.86 -11.08
N ALA A 342 25.45 9.78 -10.32
CA ALA A 342 26.67 9.56 -9.55
C ALA A 342 27.77 8.88 -10.39
N ASP A 343 27.37 8.05 -11.37
CA ASP A 343 28.28 7.32 -12.29
C ASP A 343 28.48 8.03 -13.65
N GLU A 344 27.64 8.99 -14.03
CA GLU A 344 27.73 9.81 -15.25
C GLU A 344 28.26 11.24 -14.96
N LEU A 345 29.05 11.44 -13.92
CA LEU A 345 29.93 12.61 -13.92
C LEU A 345 30.94 12.38 -15.05
N PRO A 346 31.01 13.26 -16.07
CA PRO A 346 32.03 13.12 -17.10
C PRO A 346 33.38 13.05 -16.40
N THR A 347 34.19 12.08 -16.81
CA THR A 347 35.52 11.93 -16.22
C THR A 347 36.30 13.22 -16.43
N GLU A 348 37.36 13.45 -15.63
CA GLU A 348 38.22 14.61 -15.86
C GLU A 348 38.76 14.64 -17.31
N GLU A 349 38.86 13.49 -17.97
CA GLU A 349 39.28 13.34 -19.37
C GLU A 349 38.20 13.82 -20.36
N ASP A 350 36.93 13.48 -20.13
CA ASP A 350 35.80 13.96 -20.95
C ASP A 350 35.66 15.48 -20.86
N VAL A 351 35.78 16.04 -19.65
CA VAL A 351 35.76 17.49 -19.40
C VAL A 351 36.93 18.19 -20.08
N LYS A 352 38.12 17.59 -20.05
CA LYS A 352 39.29 18.13 -20.74
C LYS A 352 39.14 18.07 -22.26
N ALA A 353 38.53 17.03 -22.81
CA ALA A 353 38.31 16.91 -24.25
C ALA A 353 37.35 18.00 -24.76
N GLU A 354 36.24 18.22 -24.05
CA GLU A 354 35.27 19.26 -24.39
C GLU A 354 35.85 20.68 -24.21
N LEU A 355 36.59 20.92 -23.11
CA LEU A 355 37.30 22.19 -22.91
C LEU A 355 38.32 22.47 -24.00
N ARG A 356 39.08 21.46 -24.46
CA ARG A 356 40.02 21.63 -25.59
C ARG A 356 39.29 22.02 -26.86
N ALA A 357 38.21 21.32 -27.23
CA ALA A 357 37.44 21.66 -28.42
C ALA A 357 36.91 23.10 -28.41
N LEU A 358 36.50 23.60 -27.25
CA LEU A 358 36.04 24.99 -27.09
C LEU A 358 37.19 26.00 -27.12
N LEU A 359 38.33 25.69 -26.53
CA LEU A 359 39.52 26.56 -26.58
C LEU A 359 40.11 26.62 -28.01
N ASP A 360 40.19 25.48 -28.70
CA ASP A 360 40.69 25.36 -30.07
C ASP A 360 39.79 26.09 -31.09
N SER A 361 38.50 26.23 -30.77
CA SER A 361 37.55 27.04 -31.55
C SER A 361 37.58 28.54 -31.20
N GLY A 362 38.50 28.97 -30.34
CA GLY A 362 38.74 30.38 -29.99
C GLY A 362 37.88 30.94 -28.87
N VAL A 363 37.15 30.09 -28.14
CA VAL A 363 36.33 30.51 -26.99
C VAL A 363 37.24 30.83 -25.80
N SER A 364 36.99 31.94 -25.09
CA SER A 364 37.81 32.29 -23.92
C SER A 364 37.71 31.24 -22.80
N PRO A 365 38.76 31.01 -21.99
CA PRO A 365 38.72 30.02 -20.90
C PRO A 365 37.57 30.21 -19.90
N SER A 366 37.14 31.46 -19.67
CA SER A 366 36.01 31.79 -18.80
C SER A 366 34.68 31.33 -19.40
N GLU A 367 34.52 31.51 -20.69
CA GLU A 367 33.30 31.21 -21.43
C GLU A 367 33.18 29.70 -21.73
N ALA A 368 34.29 29.05 -22.12
CA ALA A 368 34.37 27.60 -22.27
C ALA A 368 34.02 26.89 -20.95
N SER A 369 34.53 27.39 -19.82
CA SER A 369 34.19 26.84 -18.49
C SER A 369 32.73 27.04 -18.11
N ARG A 370 32.07 28.10 -18.60
CA ARG A 370 30.65 28.34 -18.35
C ARG A 370 29.79 27.33 -19.11
N GLN A 371 30.09 27.12 -20.39
CA GLN A 371 29.35 26.20 -21.25
C GLN A 371 29.48 24.75 -20.79
N VAL A 372 30.69 24.31 -20.42
CA VAL A 372 30.91 22.96 -19.88
C VAL A 372 30.20 22.75 -18.54
N VAL A 373 30.14 23.76 -17.67
CA VAL A 373 29.40 23.67 -16.40
C VAL A 373 27.88 23.60 -16.61
N GLU A 374 27.36 24.32 -17.59
CA GLU A 374 25.93 24.29 -17.98
C GLU A 374 25.53 22.90 -18.54
N GLY A 375 26.44 22.18 -19.20
CA GLY A 375 26.19 20.83 -19.71
C GLY A 375 26.46 19.67 -18.74
N THR A 376 27.41 19.84 -17.79
CA THR A 376 27.93 18.73 -16.95
C THR A 376 27.55 18.80 -15.47
N GLY A 377 27.03 19.93 -14.99
CA GLY A 377 26.70 20.14 -13.57
C GLY A 377 27.91 20.20 -12.62
N MET A 378 29.15 20.22 -13.14
CA MET A 378 30.37 20.26 -12.34
C MET A 378 30.64 21.62 -11.68
N ARG A 379 31.48 21.63 -10.61
CA ARG A 379 31.85 22.86 -9.91
C ARG A 379 32.69 23.78 -10.80
N ARG A 380 32.16 24.96 -11.13
CA ARG A 380 32.83 25.99 -11.97
C ARG A 380 34.29 26.28 -11.61
N LYS A 381 34.63 26.29 -10.32
CA LYS A 381 36.02 26.53 -9.86
C LYS A 381 37.00 25.46 -10.33
N MET A 382 36.56 24.19 -10.41
CA MET A 382 37.38 23.06 -10.88
C MET A 382 37.55 23.14 -12.41
N VAL A 383 36.44 23.31 -13.14
CA VAL A 383 36.43 23.39 -14.62
C VAL A 383 37.29 24.56 -15.10
N TYR A 384 37.18 25.74 -14.46
CA TYR A 384 37.99 26.91 -14.80
C TYR A 384 39.48 26.73 -14.52
N ALA A 385 39.84 26.03 -13.45
CA ALA A 385 41.24 25.70 -13.16
C ALA A 385 41.84 24.73 -14.20
N LEU A 386 41.02 23.81 -14.74
CA LEU A 386 41.42 22.91 -15.83
C LEU A 386 41.58 23.65 -17.15
N ALA A 387 40.63 24.54 -17.50
CA ALA A 387 40.71 25.38 -18.70
C ALA A 387 41.98 26.25 -18.73
N LEU A 388 42.35 26.86 -17.60
CA LEU A 388 43.57 27.66 -17.46
C LEU A 388 44.88 26.86 -17.57
N LYS A 389 44.86 25.56 -17.23
CA LYS A 389 46.02 24.68 -17.43
C LYS A 389 46.17 24.30 -18.90
N LEU A 390 45.04 24.01 -19.55
CA LEU A 390 45.01 23.66 -20.97
C LEU A 390 45.42 24.84 -21.87
N SER A 391 44.98 26.07 -21.54
CA SER A 391 45.33 27.28 -22.30
C SER A 391 46.79 27.75 -22.12
N LYS A 392 47.58 27.09 -21.25
CA LYS A 392 48.98 27.42 -20.95
C LYS A 392 49.98 26.39 -21.48
N THR A 393 49.51 25.33 -22.14
CA THR A 393 50.34 24.22 -22.63
C THR A 393 50.67 24.36 -24.13
N GLU A 394 50.64 25.59 -24.67
CA GLU A 394 51.22 25.90 -25.99
C GLU A 394 52.71 26.22 -25.89
#